data_AF-A0A815SXN8-F1
#
_entry.id   AF-A0A815SXN8-F1
#
_cell.length_a   1.000
_cell.length_b   1.000
_cell.length_c   1.000
_cell.angle_alpha   90.00
_cell.angle_beta   90.00
_cell.angle_gamma   90.00
#
_symmetry.space_group_name_H-M   'P 1'
#
loop_
_entity.id
_entity.type
_entity.pdbx_description
1 polymer ?
#
loop_
_entity_poly.entity_id
_entity_poly.type
_entity_poly.pdbx_seq_one_letter_code
_entity_poly.pdbx_strand_id
1 'polypeptide(L)'
;EKRIMNYNQDLAQYGGQYLSRLWETKILSPENMQSGMTNVQVPTTNFTICQMLVNELYNTYDTMVSGASNIAPELGDIPCYLRLSAQIYQEKNDWHVLGALVTKLLKQFNNNVPKEYVSKL
;
A
#
# COMPACT_ATOMS: atom_id res chain seq x y z
N GLU A 1 -11.69 5.44 25.05
CA GLU A 1 -10.31 5.45 24.53
C GLU A 1 -9.75 4.07 24.21
N LYS A 2 -9.49 3.19 25.19
CA LYS A 2 -8.92 1.85 24.95
C LYS A 2 -9.65 1.00 23.89
N ARG A 3 -10.98 1.03 23.86
CA ARG A 3 -11.78 0.32 22.84
C ARG A 3 -11.51 0.81 21.42
N ILE A 4 -11.27 2.11 21.23
CA ILE A 4 -10.95 2.71 19.93
C ILE A 4 -9.54 2.30 19.49
N MET A 5 -8.58 2.37 20.41
CA MET A 5 -7.20 1.95 20.13
C MET A 5 -7.14 0.48 19.73
N ASN A 6 -7.83 -0.40 20.48
CA ASN A 6 -7.91 -1.82 20.16
C ASN A 6 -8.59 -2.04 18.81
N TYR A 7 -9.70 -1.34 18.53
CA TYR A 7 -10.37 -1.45 17.23
C TYR A 7 -9.45 -1.10 16.06
N ASN A 8 -8.75 0.03 16.15
CA ASN A 8 -7.82 0.45 15.10
C ASN A 8 -6.66 -0.53 14.96
N GLN A 9 -6.15 -1.06 16.07
CA GLN A 9 -5.10 -2.07 16.06
C GLN A 9 -5.56 -3.37 15.39
N ASP A 10 -6.71 -3.90 15.80
CA ASP A 10 -7.30 -5.12 15.24
C ASP A 10 -7.56 -4.94 13.73
N LEU A 11 -8.06 -3.77 13.34
CA LEU A 11 -8.33 -3.45 11.94
C LEU A 11 -7.03 -3.31 11.12
N ALA A 12 -5.99 -2.69 11.67
CA ALA A 12 -4.68 -2.59 11.00
C ALA A 12 -4.01 -3.96 10.84
N GLN A 13 -4.08 -4.82 11.86
CA GLN A 13 -3.57 -6.19 11.81
C GLN A 13 -4.35 -7.02 10.79
N TYR A 14 -5.67 -6.96 10.82
CA TYR A 14 -6.54 -7.60 9.83
C TYR A 14 -6.18 -7.14 8.41
N GLY A 15 -6.13 -5.83 8.19
CA GLY A 15 -5.81 -5.23 6.91
C GLY A 15 -4.44 -5.65 6.39
N GLY A 16 -3.43 -5.62 7.26
CA GLY A 16 -2.07 -6.06 6.95
C GLY A 16 -2.02 -7.51 6.49
N GLN A 17 -2.62 -8.42 7.27
CA GLN A 17 -2.66 -9.85 6.94
C GLN A 17 -3.47 -10.14 5.67
N TYR A 18 -4.62 -9.49 5.51
CA TYR A 18 -5.47 -9.65 4.34
C TYR A 18 -4.72 -9.23 3.07
N LEU A 19 -4.16 -8.02 3.06
CA LEU A 19 -3.46 -7.47 1.90
C LEU A 19 -2.20 -8.26 1.57
N SER A 20 -1.40 -8.66 2.57
CA SER A 20 -0.18 -9.44 2.33
C SER A 20 -0.50 -10.82 1.73
N ARG A 21 -1.61 -11.44 2.13
CA ARG A 21 -2.08 -12.70 1.52
C ARG A 21 -2.61 -12.49 0.11
N LEU A 22 -3.43 -11.46 -0.09
CA LEU A 22 -4.01 -11.12 -1.41
C LEU A 22 -2.93 -10.84 -2.45
N TRP A 23 -1.85 -10.17 -2.03
CA TRP A 23 -0.76 -9.78 -2.92
C TRP A 23 0.41 -10.76 -2.93
N GLU A 24 0.36 -11.83 -2.13
CA GLU A 24 1.44 -12.80 -1.95
C GLU A 24 2.77 -12.13 -1.52
N THR A 25 2.67 -11.18 -0.59
CA THR A 25 3.80 -10.40 -0.07
C THR A 25 3.89 -10.50 1.46
N LYS A 26 4.62 -9.57 2.09
CA LYS A 26 4.85 -9.54 3.54
C LYS A 26 4.50 -8.19 4.16
N ILE A 27 4.25 -8.24 5.47
CA ILE A 27 4.14 -7.07 6.33
C ILE A 27 5.55 -6.70 6.82
N LEU A 28 5.89 -5.42 6.85
CA LEU A 28 7.24 -4.96 7.22
C LEU A 28 7.60 -5.26 8.69
N SER A 29 6.60 -5.26 9.58
CA SER A 29 6.79 -5.33 11.03
C SER A 29 5.98 -6.45 11.68
N PRO A 30 6.48 -7.07 12.76
CA PRO A 30 5.73 -8.02 13.58
C PRO A 30 4.40 -7.44 14.08
N GLU A 31 3.41 -8.30 14.37
CA GLU A 31 2.05 -7.89 14.80
C GLU A 31 2.03 -7.08 16.10
N ASN A 32 2.94 -7.37 17.04
CA ASN A 32 3.05 -6.65 18.30
C ASN A 32 3.65 -5.24 18.16
N MET A 33 4.19 -4.89 16.98
CA MET A 33 4.67 -3.55 16.65
C MET A 33 3.66 -2.75 15.81
N GLN A 34 2.50 -3.35 15.49
CA GLN A 34 1.43 -2.69 14.77
C GLN A 34 0.43 -2.11 15.77
N SER A 35 0.33 -0.78 15.80
CA SER A 35 -0.77 -0.06 16.49
C SER A 35 -1.92 0.13 15.48
N GLY A 36 -2.53 1.31 15.39
CA GLY A 36 -3.49 1.62 14.32
C GLY A 36 -2.87 1.80 12.93
N MET A 37 -1.70 1.23 12.65
CA MET A 37 -1.01 1.34 11.36
C MET A 37 -0.30 0.04 10.99
N THR A 38 -0.24 -0.25 9.68
CA THR A 38 0.49 -1.38 9.13
C THR A 38 1.24 -0.98 7.85
N ASN A 39 2.35 -1.65 7.55
CA ASN A 39 3.13 -1.42 6.34
C ASN A 39 3.14 -2.71 5.52
N VAL A 40 2.52 -2.71 4.35
CA VAL A 40 2.37 -3.91 3.52
C VAL A 40 3.15 -3.76 2.23
N GLN A 41 3.96 -4.76 1.89
CA GLN A 41 4.68 -4.79 0.63
C GLN A 41 3.69 -4.92 -0.54
N VAL A 42 3.83 -4.06 -1.55
CA VAL A 42 3.11 -4.13 -2.81
C VAL A 42 3.85 -5.10 -3.75
N PRO A 43 3.17 -5.83 -4.66
CA PRO A 43 3.83 -6.77 -5.57
C PRO A 43 4.54 -6.04 -6.73
N THR A 44 5.44 -5.12 -6.39
CA THR A 44 6.37 -4.43 -7.30
C THR A 44 7.60 -3.97 -6.54
N THR A 45 8.76 -4.07 -7.18
CA THR A 45 10.02 -3.42 -6.75
C THR A 45 10.35 -2.22 -7.62
N ASN A 46 9.58 -1.97 -8.67
CA ASN A 46 9.80 -0.85 -9.58
C ASN A 46 9.32 0.45 -8.93
N PHE A 47 10.28 1.33 -8.66
CA PHE A 47 10.06 2.65 -8.05
C PHE A 47 9.01 3.48 -8.81
N THR A 48 9.13 3.55 -10.14
CA THR A 48 8.22 4.29 -11.01
C THR A 48 6.79 3.76 -10.91
N ILE A 49 6.60 2.45 -10.92
CA ILE A 49 5.28 1.83 -10.76
C ILE A 49 4.72 2.11 -9.35
N CYS A 50 5.55 2.08 -8.32
CA CYS A 50 5.13 2.44 -6.96
C CYS A 50 4.65 3.89 -6.88
N GLN A 51 5.36 4.83 -7.51
CA GLN A 51 4.95 6.23 -7.57
C GLN A 51 3.66 6.43 -8.36
N MET A 52 3.53 5.79 -9.52
CA MET A 52 2.30 5.81 -10.31
C MET A 52 1.11 5.30 -9.49
N LEU A 53 1.29 4.21 -8.75
CA LEU A 53 0.25 3.67 -7.88
C LEU A 53 -0.21 4.68 -6.83
N VAL A 54 0.71 5.29 -6.09
CA VAL A 54 0.35 6.27 -5.04
C VAL A 54 -0.31 7.50 -5.64
N ASN A 55 0.20 8.00 -6.77
CA ASN A 55 -0.36 9.16 -7.47
C ASN A 55 -1.76 8.87 -8.01
N GLU A 56 -1.99 7.70 -8.59
CA GLU A 56 -3.28 7.29 -9.15
C GLU A 56 -4.33 7.12 -8.04
N LEU A 57 -3.94 6.47 -6.92
CA LEU A 57 -4.80 6.36 -5.74
C LEU A 57 -5.25 7.75 -5.24
N TYR A 58 -4.34 8.72 -5.22
CA TYR A 58 -4.65 10.09 -4.79
C TYR A 58 -5.47 10.86 -5.83
N ASN A 59 -5.00 10.97 -7.07
CA ASN A 59 -5.57 11.86 -8.08
C ASN A 59 -6.92 11.38 -8.65
N THR A 60 -7.14 10.06 -8.72
CA THR A 60 -8.32 9.49 -9.37
C THR A 60 -9.33 8.95 -8.36
N TYR A 61 -8.86 8.44 -7.21
CA TYR A 61 -9.71 7.76 -6.23
C TYR A 61 -9.76 8.51 -4.88
N ASP A 62 -9.22 9.72 -4.80
CA ASP A 62 -9.16 10.56 -3.59
C ASP A 62 -8.66 9.79 -2.35
N THR A 63 -7.79 8.80 -2.58
CA THR A 63 -7.30 7.87 -1.56
C THR A 63 -5.83 8.15 -1.27
N MET A 64 -5.56 8.77 -0.13
CA MET A 64 -4.20 9.06 0.28
C MET A 64 -3.59 7.87 1.04
N VAL A 65 -2.50 7.34 0.50
CA VAL A 65 -1.63 6.36 1.18
C VAL A 65 -0.20 6.88 1.18
N SER A 66 0.58 6.57 2.21
CA SER A 66 2.01 6.89 2.22
C SER A 66 2.80 5.72 1.64
N GLY A 67 3.38 5.90 0.44
CA GLY A 67 4.32 4.94 -0.14
C GLY A 67 5.74 5.16 0.40
N ALA A 68 6.43 4.08 0.77
CA ALA A 68 7.79 4.13 1.31
C ALA A 68 8.90 4.06 0.24
N SER A 69 8.56 4.00 -1.05
CA SER A 69 9.57 4.08 -2.11
C SER A 69 9.92 5.55 -2.39
N ASN A 70 10.54 6.20 -1.40
CA ASN A 70 11.20 7.50 -1.56
C ASN A 70 12.73 7.33 -1.69
N ILE A 71 13.20 6.09 -1.88
CA ILE A 71 14.61 5.80 -2.00
C ILE A 71 14.96 5.86 -3.48
N ALA A 72 15.97 6.69 -3.80
CA ALA A 72 16.38 6.91 -5.17
C ALA A 72 16.76 5.58 -5.86
N PRO A 73 16.41 5.38 -7.15
CA PRO A 73 16.67 4.14 -7.89
C PRO A 73 18.13 3.66 -7.86
N GLU A 74 19.06 4.59 -7.64
CA GLU A 74 20.50 4.35 -7.49
C GLU A 74 20.89 3.49 -6.28
N LEU A 75 19.98 3.26 -5.33
CA LEU A 75 20.19 2.37 -4.17
C LEU A 75 19.64 0.95 -4.38
N GLY A 76 19.19 0.61 -5.58
CA GLY A 76 18.76 -0.72 -6.00
C GLY A 76 17.24 -0.97 -5.96
N ASP A 77 16.83 -2.20 -6.29
CA ASP A 77 15.43 -2.63 -6.32
C ASP A 77 14.87 -2.79 -4.90
N ILE A 78 14.38 -1.69 -4.33
CA ILE A 78 13.78 -1.69 -3.00
C ILE A 78 12.29 -1.99 -3.09
N PRO A 79 11.77 -2.96 -2.31
CA PRO A 79 10.35 -3.26 -2.31
C PRO A 79 9.50 -2.03 -1.95
N CYS A 80 8.45 -1.79 -2.72
CA CYS A 80 7.46 -0.77 -2.41
C CYS A 80 6.60 -1.22 -1.22
N TYR A 81 6.51 -0.40 -0.17
CA TYR A 81 5.57 -0.61 0.93
C TYR A 81 4.55 0.52 0.96
N LEU A 82 3.29 0.19 1.20
CA LEU A 82 2.27 1.17 1.57
C LEU A 82 2.08 1.15 3.08
N ARG A 83 2.21 2.33 3.69
CA ARG A 83 1.83 2.57 5.08
C ARG A 83 0.36 2.95 5.12
N LEU A 84 -0.43 2.14 5.81
CA LEU A 84 -1.88 2.26 5.92
C LEU A 84 -2.26 2.51 7.36
N SER A 85 -3.16 3.47 7.58
CA SER A 85 -3.66 3.82 8.91
C SER A 85 -5.09 3.33 9.04
N ALA A 86 -5.36 2.52 10.07
CA ALA A 86 -6.70 2.14 10.48
C ALA A 86 -7.30 3.24 11.36
N GLN A 87 -8.58 3.53 11.14
CA GLN A 87 -9.35 4.51 11.90
C GLN A 87 -10.74 3.98 12.22
N ILE A 88 -11.37 4.58 13.23
CA ILE A 88 -12.68 4.13 13.76
C ILE A 88 -13.83 4.20 12.77
N TYR A 89 -13.69 5.01 11.72
CA TYR A 89 -14.68 5.20 10.67
C TYR A 89 -14.49 4.23 9.50
N GLN A 90 -13.44 3.40 9.54
CA GLN A 90 -13.15 2.41 8.52
C GLN A 90 -13.58 1.03 8.99
N GLU A 91 -13.82 0.14 8.05
CA GLU A 91 -14.19 -1.25 8.26
C GLU A 91 -13.36 -2.19 7.37
N LYS A 92 -13.51 -3.50 7.59
CA LYS A 92 -12.78 -4.53 6.83
C LYS A 92 -12.98 -4.41 5.31
N ASN A 93 -14.16 -3.95 4.88
CA ASN A 93 -14.48 -3.79 3.47
C ASN A 93 -13.61 -2.72 2.79
N ASP A 94 -13.21 -1.65 3.49
CA ASP A 94 -12.32 -0.62 2.92
C ASP A 94 -10.96 -1.23 2.50
N TRP A 95 -10.45 -2.17 3.30
CA TRP A 95 -9.23 -2.90 2.98
C TRP A 95 -9.41 -3.83 1.78
N HIS A 96 -10.60 -4.43 1.62
CA HIS A 96 -10.91 -5.25 0.45
C HIS A 96 -10.96 -4.41 -0.83
N VAL A 97 -11.62 -3.26 -0.77
CA VAL A 97 -11.70 -2.31 -1.88
C VAL A 97 -10.32 -1.81 -2.26
N LEU A 98 -9.51 -1.38 -1.30
CA LEU A 98 -8.13 -0.97 -1.53
C LEU A 98 -7.30 -2.12 -2.14
N GLY A 99 -7.41 -3.33 -1.59
CA GLY A 99 -6.71 -4.51 -2.08
C GLY A 99 -6.99 -4.80 -3.55
N ALA A 100 -8.27 -4.84 -3.93
CA ALA A 100 -8.71 -5.06 -5.30
C ALA A 100 -8.28 -3.92 -6.23
N LEU A 101 -8.37 -2.67 -5.77
CA LEU A 101 -7.97 -1.49 -6.53
C LEU A 101 -6.47 -1.51 -6.85
N VAL A 102 -5.62 -1.75 -5.85
CA VAL A 102 -4.17 -1.86 -6.06
C VAL A 102 -3.84 -2.96 -7.06
N THR A 103 -4.45 -4.15 -6.94
CA THR A 103 -4.25 -5.25 -7.90
C THR A 103 -4.66 -4.86 -9.32
N LYS A 104 -5.79 -4.14 -9.47
CA LYS A 104 -6.24 -3.63 -10.77
C LYS A 104 -5.22 -2.65 -11.37
N LEU A 105 -4.79 -1.66 -10.60
CA LEU A 105 -3.85 -0.63 -11.04
C LEU A 105 -2.50 -1.22 -11.46
N LEU A 106 -1.94 -2.13 -10.67
CA LEU A 106 -0.67 -2.78 -11.01
C LEU A 106 -0.74 -3.60 -12.31
N LYS A 107 -1.86 -4.30 -12.54
CA LYS A 107 -2.08 -4.99 -13.83
C LYS A 107 -2.17 -4.01 -15.00
N GLN A 108 -2.80 -2.85 -14.81
CA GLN A 108 -2.88 -1.82 -15.84
C GLN A 108 -1.50 -1.24 -16.17
N PHE A 109 -0.69 -0.93 -15.17
CA PHE A 109 0.64 -0.35 -15.37
C PHE A 109 1.62 -1.33 -16.01
N ASN A 110 1.58 -2.61 -15.62
CA ASN A 110 2.43 -3.64 -16.24
C ASN A 110 2.10 -3.87 -17.73
N ASN A 111 0.84 -3.67 -18.13
CA ASN A 111 0.42 -3.80 -19.52
C ASN A 111 0.62 -2.52 -20.34
N ASN A 112 0.67 -1.35 -19.69
CA ASN A 112 0.72 -0.04 -20.33
C ASN A 112 1.59 0.93 -19.51
N VAL A 113 2.92 0.79 -19.55
CA VAL A 113 3.81 1.78 -18.93
C VAL A 113 3.70 3.09 -19.72
N PRO A 114 3.17 4.19 -19.15
CA PRO A 114 3.02 5.43 -19.88
C PRO A 114 4.39 6.04 -20.20
N LYS A 115 4.56 6.50 -21.45
CA LYS A 115 5.85 7.03 -21.95
C LYS A 115 6.38 8.22 -21.16
N GLU A 116 5.50 8.97 -20.50
CA GLU A 116 5.83 10.14 -19.67
C GLU A 116 6.66 9.82 -18.42
N TYR A 117 6.66 8.55 -17.98
CA TYR A 117 7.48 8.07 -16.88
C TYR A 117 8.82 7.47 -17.33
N VAL A 118 9.00 7.26 -18.64
CA VAL A 118 10.25 6.73 -19.23
C VAL A 118 11.26 7.86 -19.51
N SER A 119 10.79 9.10 -19.70
CA SER A 119 11.63 10.24 -20.08
C SER A 119 12.29 11.00 -18.91
N LYS A 120 12.28 10.44 -17.70
CA LYS A 120 12.94 11.02 -16.51
C LYS A 120 14.03 10.13 -15.91
N LEU A 121 14.44 9.08 -16.64
CA LEU A 121 15.68 8.33 -16.41
C LEU A 121 16.74 8.80 -17.40
#